data_AF-A0A4Q5X706-F1
#
_entry.id   AF-A0A4Q5X706-F1
#
_cell.length_a   1.000
_cell.length_b   1.000
_cell.length_c   1.000
_cell.angle_alpha   90.00
_cell.angle_beta   90.00
_cell.angle_gamma   90.00
#
_symmetry.space_group_name_H-M   'P 1'
#
loop_
_entity.id
_entity.type
_entity.pdbx_description
1 polymer ?
#
loop_
_entity_poly.entity_id
_entity_poly.type
_entity_poly.pdbx_seq_one_letter_code
_entity_poly.pdbx_strand_id
1 'polypeptide(L)'
;MSSSLSRISALALAALTSGCSLTFVTPPPPVRPGVARPHVDCTTSYLWPVVDTALFAYEAAGVAYVSTLDEARFRNYPISKQGDMAVGVAFAAAFAGSAVYGYVSAARCRRVQHGPVRGDYLPGVSD
;
A
#
# COMPACT_ATOMS: atom_id res chain seq x y z
N MET A 1 -27.29 -10.55 14.86
CA MET A 1 -25.85 -10.39 14.57
C MET A 1 -25.57 -9.94 13.12
N SER A 2 -26.43 -9.14 12.47
CA SER A 2 -26.24 -8.71 11.06
C SER A 2 -25.86 -7.23 10.92
N SER A 3 -26.17 -6.41 11.94
CA SER A 3 -25.96 -4.95 11.92
C SER A 3 -24.51 -4.49 12.10
N SER A 4 -23.63 -5.34 12.65
CA SER A 4 -22.21 -4.97 12.88
C SER A 4 -21.33 -5.14 11.63
N LEU A 5 -21.61 -6.14 10.78
CA LEU A 5 -20.83 -6.34 9.54
C LEU A 5 -21.04 -5.20 8.53
N SER A 6 -22.27 -4.71 8.42
CA SER A 6 -22.61 -3.61 7.50
C SER A 6 -21.88 -2.30 7.85
N ARG A 7 -21.68 -2.03 9.16
CA ARG A 7 -20.97 -0.84 9.65
C ARG A 7 -19.46 -0.91 9.39
N ILE A 8 -18.86 -2.10 9.50
CA ILE A 8 -17.42 -2.30 9.24
C ILE A 8 -17.13 -2.14 7.74
N SER A 9 -17.97 -2.69 6.86
CA SER A 9 -17.81 -2.51 5.41
C SER A 9 -18.00 -1.06 4.98
N ALA A 10 -18.96 -0.33 5.57
CA ALA A 10 -19.15 1.08 5.26
C ALA A 10 -17.98 1.95 5.73
N LEU A 11 -17.37 1.63 6.88
CA LEU A 11 -16.20 2.35 7.38
C LEU A 11 -14.94 2.08 6.54
N ALA A 12 -14.75 0.83 6.09
CA ALA A 12 -13.67 0.45 5.18
C ALA A 12 -13.83 1.14 3.81
N LEU A 13 -15.04 1.20 3.25
CA LEU A 13 -15.32 1.93 2.01
C LEU A 13 -15.18 3.45 2.18
N ALA A 14 -15.55 4.01 3.33
CA ALA A 14 -15.37 5.44 3.61
C ALA A 14 -13.89 5.84 3.80
N ALA A 15 -13.07 4.93 4.34
CA ALA A 15 -11.61 5.09 4.42
C ALA A 15 -10.94 5.00 3.04
N LEU A 16 -11.55 4.31 2.09
CA LEU A 16 -11.09 4.24 0.69
C LEU A 16 -11.50 5.47 -0.14
N THR A 17 -12.57 6.18 0.24
CA THR A 17 -13.10 7.32 -0.54
C THR A 17 -12.75 8.69 0.04
N SER A 18 -12.46 8.80 1.34
CA SER A 18 -11.86 9.99 1.93
C SER A 18 -10.34 9.87 1.79
N GLY A 19 -9.74 10.64 0.88
CA GLY A 19 -8.31 10.63 0.53
C GLY A 19 -7.36 11.08 1.65
N CYS A 20 -7.53 10.55 2.86
CA CYS A 20 -6.82 10.95 4.06
C CYS A 20 -5.61 10.07 4.39
N SER A 21 -5.33 8.97 3.67
CA SER A 21 -3.96 8.44 3.47
C SER A 21 -3.90 7.08 2.74
N LEU A 22 -3.39 7.11 1.51
CA LEU A 22 -2.51 6.06 0.98
C LEU A 22 -1.07 6.42 1.44
N THR A 23 -0.85 6.22 2.74
CA THR A 23 0.13 6.82 3.69
C THR A 23 1.56 7.11 3.18
N PHE A 24 1.90 8.42 3.09
CA PHE A 24 3.25 9.01 2.95
C PHE A 24 3.81 9.26 1.54
N VAL A 25 3.06 9.00 0.48
CA VAL A 25 3.55 9.34 -0.86
C VAL A 25 2.70 10.42 -1.50
N THR A 26 3.28 11.60 -1.64
CA THR A 26 2.73 12.66 -2.48
C THR A 26 3.04 12.29 -3.93
N PRO A 27 2.04 11.95 -4.76
CA PRO A 27 2.28 11.65 -6.18
C PRO A 27 2.68 12.93 -6.92
N PRO A 28 3.44 12.82 -8.02
CA PRO A 28 3.77 13.99 -8.83
C PRO A 28 2.49 14.60 -9.47
N PRO A 29 2.39 15.94 -9.56
CA PRO A 29 1.32 16.60 -10.31
C PRO A 29 1.32 16.16 -11.78
N PRO A 30 0.15 16.14 -12.44
CA PRO A 30 0.06 15.83 -13.86
C PRO A 30 0.83 16.86 -14.69
N VAL A 31 1.68 16.38 -15.60
CA VAL A 31 2.48 17.24 -16.49
C VAL A 31 1.60 17.71 -17.64
N ARG A 32 1.37 19.03 -17.76
CA ARG A 32 0.70 19.62 -18.92
C ARG A 32 1.74 20.09 -19.95
N PRO A 33 1.57 19.78 -21.25
CA PRO A 33 2.46 20.29 -22.29
C PRO A 33 2.52 21.82 -22.29
N GLY A 34 3.72 22.40 -22.42
CA GLY A 34 3.90 23.86 -22.60
C GLY A 34 3.95 24.73 -21.34
N VAL A 35 3.79 24.17 -20.14
CA VAL A 35 3.93 24.91 -18.87
C VAL A 35 5.34 24.71 -18.31
N ALA A 36 5.99 25.80 -17.84
CA ALA A 36 7.26 25.69 -17.13
C ALA A 36 7.11 24.72 -15.94
N ARG A 37 8.08 23.81 -15.76
CA ARG A 37 7.96 22.74 -14.74
C ARG A 37 7.65 23.37 -13.38
N PRO A 38 6.51 23.04 -12.74
CA PRO A 38 6.32 23.40 -11.35
C PRO A 38 7.43 22.74 -10.52
N HIS A 39 7.86 23.38 -9.43
CA HIS A 39 8.69 22.69 -8.44
C HIS A 39 7.89 21.47 -7.95
N VAL A 40 8.42 20.27 -8.16
CA VAL A 40 7.69 19.02 -7.91
C VAL A 40 8.09 18.50 -6.54
N ASP A 41 7.37 18.94 -5.50
CA ASP A 41 7.50 18.44 -4.14
C ASP A 41 6.72 17.13 -4.00
N CYS A 42 7.33 16.04 -4.47
CA CYS A 42 6.82 14.68 -4.34
C CYS A 42 7.78 13.78 -3.55
N THR A 43 7.27 12.68 -2.99
CA THR A 43 8.10 11.76 -2.20
C THR A 43 9.05 10.98 -3.12
N THR A 44 10.36 11.13 -2.91
CA THR A 44 11.41 10.34 -3.59
C THR A 44 11.98 9.22 -2.73
N SER A 45 11.71 9.25 -1.42
CA SER A 45 12.24 8.28 -0.48
C SER A 45 11.53 6.93 -0.61
N TYR A 46 12.31 5.85 -0.51
CA TYR A 46 11.83 4.47 -0.49
C TYR A 46 11.63 3.93 0.93
N LEU A 47 11.81 4.77 1.95
CA LEU A 47 11.73 4.32 3.34
C LEU A 47 10.39 3.64 3.64
N TRP A 48 9.28 4.28 3.29
CA TRP A 48 7.94 3.72 3.52
C TRP A 48 7.67 2.43 2.75
N PRO A 49 7.95 2.34 1.43
CA PRO A 49 7.87 1.08 0.70
C PRO A 49 8.70 -0.07 1.31
N VAL A 50 9.89 0.23 1.84
CA VAL A 50 10.74 -0.78 2.48
C VAL A 50 10.13 -1.27 3.79
N VAL A 51 9.58 -0.36 4.60
CA VAL A 51 8.86 -0.72 5.83
C VAL A 51 7.65 -1.60 5.52
N ASP A 52 6.84 -1.22 4.52
CA ASP A 52 5.69 -2.03 4.08
C ASP A 52 6.12 -3.42 3.59
N THR A 53 7.24 -3.51 2.88
CA THR A 53 7.78 -4.80 2.42
C THR A 53 8.18 -5.69 3.61
N ALA A 54 8.78 -5.11 4.65
CA ALA A 54 9.15 -5.84 5.86
C ALA A 54 7.92 -6.34 6.63
N LEU A 55 6.88 -5.52 6.74
CA LEU A 55 5.62 -5.90 7.37
C LEU A 55 4.90 -6.98 6.58
N PHE A 56 4.84 -6.86 5.24
CA PHE A 56 4.34 -7.93 4.37
C PHE A 56 5.08 -9.26 4.62
N ALA A 57 6.41 -9.24 4.65
CA ALA A 57 7.19 -10.44 4.86
C ALA A 57 6.93 -11.07 6.24
N TYR A 58 6.78 -10.24 7.27
CA TYR A 58 6.43 -10.68 8.63
C TYR A 58 5.06 -11.37 8.66
N GLU A 59 4.03 -10.74 8.11
CA GLU A 59 2.67 -11.30 8.07
C GLU A 59 2.61 -12.59 7.24
N ALA A 60 3.27 -12.61 6.08
CA ALA A 60 3.35 -13.79 5.23
C ALA A 60 4.06 -14.97 5.94
N ALA A 61 5.15 -14.69 6.66
CA ALA A 61 5.84 -15.69 7.46
C ALA A 61 4.97 -16.18 8.63
N GLY A 62 4.23 -15.29 9.28
CA GLY A 62 3.26 -15.64 10.32
C GLY A 62 2.18 -16.59 9.82
N VAL A 63 1.54 -16.27 8.68
CA VAL A 63 0.53 -17.12 8.04
C VAL A 63 1.13 -18.48 7.66
N ALA A 64 2.32 -18.49 7.07
CA ALA A 64 3.01 -19.73 6.70
C ALA A 64 3.29 -20.60 7.94
N TYR A 65 3.78 -20.01 9.03
CA TYR A 65 4.01 -20.72 10.28
C TYR A 65 2.71 -21.25 10.90
N VAL A 66 1.66 -20.43 10.99
CA VAL A 66 0.36 -20.87 11.53
C VAL A 66 -0.22 -22.00 10.70
N SER A 67 -0.01 -22.00 9.38
CA SER A 67 -0.49 -23.07 8.51
C SER A 67 0.05 -24.46 8.92
N THR A 68 1.26 -24.52 9.49
CA THR A 68 1.89 -25.78 9.94
C THR A 68 1.46 -26.24 11.32
N LEU A 69 0.67 -25.45 12.07
CA LEU A 69 0.23 -25.79 13.42
C LEU A 69 -1.08 -26.58 13.42
N ASP A 70 -1.26 -27.49 14.37
CA ASP A 70 -2.53 -28.19 14.59
C ASP A 70 -3.59 -27.27 15.20
N GLU A 71 -4.86 -27.47 14.83
CA GLU A 71 -6.01 -26.74 15.40
C GLU A 71 -6.10 -26.90 16.92
N ALA A 72 -5.60 -28.01 17.45
CA ALA A 72 -5.53 -28.29 18.88
C ALA A 72 -4.78 -27.19 19.68
N ARG A 73 -3.82 -26.49 19.05
CA ARG A 73 -3.08 -25.37 19.65
C ARG A 73 -3.95 -24.13 19.87
N PHE A 74 -5.02 -23.98 19.10
CA PHE A 74 -5.91 -22.81 19.12
C PHE A 74 -7.13 -22.99 20.03
N ARG A 75 -7.33 -24.16 20.65
CA ARG A 75 -8.53 -24.45 21.47
C ARG A 75 -8.77 -23.49 22.63
N ASN A 76 -7.70 -22.90 23.18
CA ASN A 76 -7.78 -21.94 24.29
C ASN A 76 -7.47 -20.50 23.85
N TYR A 77 -7.38 -20.23 22.54
CA TYR A 77 -7.15 -18.89 22.01
C TYR A 77 -8.50 -18.21 21.67
N PRO A 78 -8.57 -16.88 21.75
CA PRO A 78 -9.79 -16.13 21.41
C PRO A 78 -10.10 -16.14 19.90
N ILE A 79 -9.17 -16.60 19.07
CA ILE A 79 -9.29 -16.65 17.62
C ILE A 79 -9.02 -18.08 17.13
N SER A 80 -9.79 -18.53 16.13
CA SER A 80 -9.54 -19.81 15.47
C SER A 80 -8.29 -19.73 14.58
N LYS A 81 -7.68 -20.88 14.28
CA LYS A 81 -6.56 -20.98 13.33
C LYS A 81 -6.89 -20.28 12.00
N GLN A 82 -8.07 -20.54 11.45
CA GLN A 82 -8.51 -19.94 10.20
C GLN A 82 -8.72 -18.42 10.31
N GLY A 83 -9.24 -17.94 11.45
CA GLY A 83 -9.39 -16.52 11.72
C GLY A 83 -8.04 -15.80 11.76
N ASP A 84 -7.06 -16.38 12.45
CA ASP A 84 -5.71 -15.84 12.56
C ASP A 84 -5.01 -15.77 11.19
N MET A 85 -5.10 -16.85 10.41
CA MET A 85 -4.59 -16.87 9.03
C MET A 85 -5.29 -15.83 8.14
N ALA A 86 -6.62 -15.69 8.24
CA ALA A 86 -7.37 -14.73 7.43
C ALA A 86 -6.96 -13.29 7.73
N VAL A 87 -6.73 -12.97 9.01
CA VAL A 87 -6.23 -11.65 9.43
C VAL A 87 -4.81 -11.41 8.88
N GLY A 88 -3.90 -12.37 9.05
CA GLY A 88 -2.54 -12.25 8.52
C GLY A 88 -2.50 -12.09 7.00
N VAL A 89 -3.32 -12.84 6.25
CA VAL A 89 -3.44 -12.69 4.78
C VAL A 89 -3.97 -11.31 4.40
N ALA A 90 -4.97 -10.80 5.13
CA ALA A 90 -5.51 -9.47 4.87
C ALA A 90 -4.46 -8.38 5.08
N PHE A 91 -3.69 -8.44 6.17
CA PHE A 91 -2.60 -7.49 6.42
C PHE A 91 -1.45 -7.65 5.42
N ALA A 92 -1.03 -8.88 5.11
CA ALA A 92 -0.02 -9.13 4.09
C ALA A 92 -0.43 -8.50 2.74
N ALA A 93 -1.68 -8.69 2.31
CA ALA A 93 -2.18 -8.09 1.08
C ALA A 93 -2.19 -6.56 1.13
N ALA A 94 -2.59 -5.96 2.26
CA ALA A 94 -2.59 -4.52 2.46
C ALA A 94 -1.17 -3.93 2.36
N PHE A 95 -0.19 -4.51 3.07
CA PHE A 95 1.19 -4.05 3.05
C PHE A 95 1.87 -4.28 1.69
N ALA A 96 1.61 -5.41 1.03
CA ALA A 96 2.10 -5.65 -0.33
C ALA A 96 1.57 -4.60 -1.32
N GLY A 97 0.27 -4.29 -1.26
CA GLY A 97 -0.34 -3.25 -2.08
C GLY A 97 0.26 -1.87 -1.82
N SER A 98 0.45 -1.51 -0.54
CA SER A 98 1.07 -0.26 -0.13
C SER A 98 2.51 -0.13 -0.62
N ALA A 99 3.32 -1.19 -0.47
CA ALA A 99 4.69 -1.23 -0.95
C ALA A 99 4.77 -1.00 -2.47
N VAL A 100 3.96 -1.73 -3.26
CA VAL A 100 3.92 -1.57 -4.72
C VAL A 100 3.55 -0.15 -5.11
N TYR A 101 2.50 0.42 -4.52
CA TYR A 101 2.08 1.79 -4.77
C TYR A 101 3.19 2.80 -4.45
N GLY A 102 3.85 2.63 -3.31
CA GLY A 102 4.92 3.52 -2.87
C GLY A 102 6.17 3.44 -3.77
N TYR A 103 6.60 2.23 -4.17
CA TYR A 103 7.72 2.06 -5.10
C TYR A 103 7.45 2.73 -6.45
N VAL A 104 6.24 2.53 -7.00
CA VAL A 104 5.82 3.12 -8.29
C VAL A 104 5.79 4.64 -8.21
N SER A 105 5.19 5.19 -7.15
CA SER A 105 5.02 6.63 -6.99
C SER A 105 6.35 7.34 -6.75
N ALA A 106 7.24 6.79 -5.90
CA ALA A 106 8.59 7.32 -5.70
C ALA A 106 9.43 7.23 -6.99
N ALA A 107 9.28 6.16 -7.78
CA ALA A 107 9.98 6.03 -9.06
C ALA A 107 9.50 7.08 -10.07
N ARG A 108 8.19 7.33 -10.15
CA ARG A 108 7.62 8.40 -10.99
C ARG A 108 8.13 9.77 -10.57
N CYS A 109 8.13 10.07 -9.26
CA CYS A 109 8.63 11.33 -8.73
C CYS A 109 10.10 11.58 -9.12
N ARG A 110 10.98 10.60 -8.92
CA ARG A 110 12.40 10.70 -9.31
C ARG A 110 12.57 10.92 -10.81
N ARG A 111 11.77 10.27 -11.66
CA ARG A 111 11.81 10.50 -13.11
C ARG A 111 11.41 11.92 -13.48
N VAL A 112 10.40 12.50 -12.82
CA VAL A 112 10.01 13.89 -13.05
C VAL A 112 11.09 14.86 -12.61
N GLN A 113 11.68 14.64 -11.43
CA GLN A 113 12.74 15.52 -10.89
C GLN A 113 14.05 15.45 -11.70
N HIS A 114 14.43 14.27 -12.19
CA HIS A 114 15.71 14.06 -12.90
C HIS A 114 15.59 13.92 -14.43
N GLY A 115 14.39 13.90 -15.00
CA GLY A 115 14.16 13.74 -16.44
C GLY A 115 14.41 15.01 -17.27
N PRO A 116 14.47 14.91 -18.62
CA PRO A 116 14.90 16.00 -19.53
C PRO A 116 14.04 17.26 -19.46
N VAL A 117 14.66 18.44 -19.39
CA VAL A 117 14.04 19.74 -19.02
C VAL A 117 12.90 20.20 -19.94
N ARG A 118 12.74 19.66 -21.15
CA ARG A 118 11.74 20.11 -22.14
C ARG A 118 11.05 18.96 -22.85
N GLY A 119 9.70 18.97 -22.86
CA GLY A 119 8.83 18.45 -23.92
C GLY A 119 8.91 16.96 -24.31
N ASP A 120 9.95 16.26 -23.89
CA ASP A 120 10.22 14.89 -24.25
C ASP A 120 9.29 13.97 -23.45
N TYR A 121 8.68 13.02 -24.16
CA TYR A 121 7.86 11.97 -23.56
C TYR A 121 8.67 11.26 -22.47
N LEU A 122 8.11 11.17 -21.27
CA LEU A 122 8.68 10.42 -20.15
C LEU A 122 7.86 9.14 -19.98
N PRO A 123 8.36 7.98 -20.47
CA PRO A 123 7.63 6.72 -20.38
C PRO A 123 7.21 6.41 -18.94
N GLY A 124 5.92 6.14 -18.73
CA GLY A 124 5.36 5.83 -17.41
C GLY A 124 5.25 7.02 -16.46
N VAL A 125 5.20 8.24 -17.00
CA VAL A 125 4.87 9.51 -16.30
C VAL A 125 3.85 10.31 -17.11
N SER A 126 4.04 10.39 -18.44
CA SER A 126 3.08 10.96 -19.38
C SER A 126 2.18 9.84 -19.93
N ASP A 127 0.88 9.93 -19.65
CA ASP A 127 -0.18 9.10 -20.25
C ASP A 127 -0.62 9.66 -21.61
#